data_AF-A0A7S0QM14-F1
#
_entry.id   AF-A0A7S0QM14-F1
#
_cell.length_a   1.000
_cell.length_b   1.000
_cell.length_c   1.000
_cell.angle_alpha   90.00
_cell.angle_beta   90.00
_cell.angle_gamma   90.00
#
_symmetry.space_group_name_H-M   'P 1'
#
loop_
_entity.id
_entity.type
_entity.pdbx_description
1 polymer ?
#
loop_
_entity_poly.entity_id
_entity_poly.type
_entity_poly.pdbx_seq_one_letter_code
_entity_poly.pdbx_strand_id
1 'polypeptide(L)'
;HDIIDSSWFYQCKKNDFYIKKVIMPLEIILTRHKRIVVKSSAINSICYGAKLMITGIIRAEKNIGKNDEVLLISLKGEAVAIATCITNITVLNVQKLVCICTIKYIIMNRDEYPKKWGIGINQIKKKLAAACGFLSVKKKKIKDKRLGTWNYE
;
A
#
# COMPACT_ATOMS: atom_id res chain seq x y z
N HIS A 1 17.33 -32.97 -9.42
CA HIS A 1 16.73 -33.47 -10.67
C HIS A 1 15.51 -32.62 -11.05
N ASP A 2 14.44 -32.59 -10.26
CA ASP A 2 13.19 -31.86 -10.58
C ASP A 2 13.33 -30.37 -10.96
N ILE A 3 14.26 -29.63 -10.34
CA ILE A 3 14.54 -28.22 -10.66
C ILE A 3 15.15 -28.08 -12.06
N ILE A 4 16.00 -29.02 -12.45
CA ILE A 4 16.68 -29.02 -13.75
C ILE A 4 15.69 -29.42 -14.84
N ASP A 5 14.91 -30.48 -14.59
CA ASP A 5 13.93 -30.98 -15.55
C ASP A 5 12.85 -29.92 -15.82
N SER A 6 12.35 -29.26 -14.77
CA SER A 6 11.37 -28.16 -14.90
C SER A 6 11.94 -26.97 -15.68
N SER A 7 13.20 -26.61 -15.46
CA SER A 7 13.87 -25.56 -16.22
C SER A 7 13.99 -25.91 -17.72
N TRP A 8 14.41 -27.14 -18.03
CA TRP A 8 14.52 -27.62 -19.41
C TRP A 8 13.16 -27.64 -20.11
N PHE A 9 12.10 -28.14 -19.45
CA PHE A 9 10.75 -28.14 -20.02
C PHE A 9 10.23 -26.74 -20.34
N TYR A 10 10.53 -25.75 -19.50
CA TYR A 10 10.17 -24.36 -19.77
C TYR A 10 10.95 -23.79 -20.95
N GLN A 11 12.26 -24.03 -21.03
CA GLN A 11 13.09 -23.52 -22.13
C GLN A 11 12.73 -24.15 -23.47
N CYS A 12 12.52 -25.47 -23.52
CA CYS A 12 12.27 -26.20 -24.76
C CYS A 12 10.81 -26.12 -25.23
N LYS A 13 9.84 -26.21 -24.31
CA LYS A 13 8.40 -26.30 -24.66
C LYS A 13 7.59 -25.06 -24.30
N LYS A 14 8.19 -24.03 -23.68
CA LYS A 14 7.50 -22.83 -23.17
C LYS A 14 6.27 -23.15 -22.31
N ASN A 15 6.33 -24.26 -21.58
CA ASN A 15 5.25 -24.71 -20.71
C ASN A 15 5.65 -24.53 -19.24
N ASP A 16 4.90 -23.68 -18.53
CA ASP A 16 5.19 -23.28 -17.15
C ASP A 16 4.73 -24.29 -16.10
N PHE A 17 3.98 -25.32 -16.49
CA PHE A 17 3.28 -26.20 -15.54
C PHE A 17 4.22 -26.82 -14.50
N TYR A 18 5.36 -27.34 -14.94
CA TYR A 18 6.33 -27.96 -14.04
C TYR A 18 7.02 -26.93 -13.14
N ILE A 19 7.37 -25.75 -13.66
CA ILE A 19 8.01 -24.68 -12.86
C ILE A 19 7.06 -24.18 -11.77
N LYS A 20 5.78 -23.94 -12.09
CA LYS A 20 4.77 -23.49 -11.11
C LYS A 20 4.48 -24.51 -10.01
N LYS A 21 4.81 -25.79 -10.24
CA LYS A 21 4.67 -26.85 -9.24
C LYS A 21 5.88 -26.92 -8.30
N VAL A 22 7.08 -26.68 -8.83
CA VAL A 22 8.33 -26.69 -8.07
C VAL A 22 8.50 -25.39 -7.26
N ILE A 23 8.19 -24.24 -7.88
CA ILE A 23 8.31 -22.93 -7.24
C ILE A 23 6.98 -22.58 -6.58
N MET A 24 7.00 -22.61 -5.25
CA MET A 24 5.86 -22.23 -4.43
C MET A 24 5.93 -20.76 -4.03
N PRO A 25 4.79 -20.04 -3.97
CA PRO A 25 4.74 -18.67 -3.47
C PRO A 25 5.12 -18.58 -1.99
N LEU A 26 5.78 -17.48 -1.61
CA LEU A 26 6.30 -17.26 -0.25
C LEU A 26 5.18 -17.22 0.82
N GLU A 27 3.96 -16.90 0.42
CA GLU A 27 2.77 -16.83 1.25
C GLU A 27 2.47 -18.15 1.97
N ILE A 28 2.87 -19.29 1.40
CA ILE A 28 2.65 -20.63 1.99
C ILE A 28 3.39 -20.76 3.33
N ILE A 29 4.58 -20.18 3.43
CA ILE A 29 5.41 -20.22 4.65
C ILE A 29 4.78 -19.33 5.74
N LEU A 30 4.09 -18.27 5.34
CA LEU A 30 3.54 -17.25 6.24
C LEU A 30 2.14 -17.58 6.79
N THR A 31 1.59 -18.74 6.44
CA THR A 31 0.25 -19.21 6.84
C THR A 31 0.03 -19.31 8.34
N ARG A 32 1.10 -19.46 9.14
CA ARG A 32 1.04 -19.59 10.60
C ARG A 32 0.81 -18.26 11.33
N HIS A 33 1.05 -17.12 10.67
CA HIS A 33 0.92 -15.81 11.29
C HIS A 33 -0.53 -15.32 11.29
N LYS A 34 -0.91 -14.59 12.34
CA LYS A 34 -2.21 -13.91 12.40
C LYS A 34 -2.27 -12.82 11.34
N ARG A 35 -3.44 -12.63 10.72
CA ARG A 35 -3.56 -11.81 9.49
C ARG A 35 -4.31 -10.51 9.72
N ILE A 36 -3.79 -9.43 9.16
CA ILE A 36 -4.45 -8.13 9.06
C ILE A 36 -4.52 -7.72 7.59
N VAL A 37 -5.73 -7.52 7.10
CA VAL A 37 -6.00 -7.06 5.74
C VAL A 37 -5.96 -5.55 5.69
N VAL A 38 -5.09 -5.03 4.83
CA VAL A 38 -4.77 -3.62 4.71
C VAL A 38 -5.44 -3.00 3.49
N LYS A 39 -5.85 -1.75 3.62
CA LYS A 39 -6.37 -0.94 2.52
C LYS A 39 -5.30 -0.71 1.46
N SER A 40 -5.64 -0.90 0.19
CA SER A 40 -4.72 -0.71 -0.94
C SER A 40 -4.03 0.66 -0.97
N SER A 41 -4.67 1.70 -0.42
CA SER A 41 -4.09 3.04 -0.30
C SER A 41 -2.94 3.14 0.72
N ALA A 42 -2.89 2.25 1.70
CA ALA A 42 -1.90 2.25 2.76
C ALA A 42 -0.71 1.33 2.47
N ILE A 43 -0.85 0.40 1.52
CA ILE A 43 0.17 -0.62 1.20
C ILE A 43 1.51 0.04 0.84
N ASN A 44 1.54 0.97 -0.11
CA ASN A 44 2.81 1.56 -0.51
C ASN A 44 3.48 2.33 0.64
N SER A 45 2.71 3.03 1.49
CA SER A 45 3.25 3.69 2.69
C SER A 45 3.93 2.70 3.65
N ILE A 46 3.36 1.50 3.80
CA ILE A 46 3.94 0.42 4.62
C ILE A 46 5.24 -0.10 3.97
N CYS A 47 5.30 -0.20 2.64
CA CYS A 47 6.54 -0.57 1.94
C CYS A 47 7.68 0.45 2.11
N TYR A 48 7.36 1.69 2.49
CA TYR A 48 8.34 2.71 2.89
C TYR A 48 8.65 2.71 4.40
N GLY A 49 8.07 1.79 5.18
CA GLY A 49 8.30 1.67 6.62
C GLY A 49 7.36 2.51 7.50
N ALA A 50 6.27 3.05 6.95
CA ALA A 50 5.30 3.78 7.75
C ALA A 50 4.56 2.86 8.73
N LYS A 51 4.33 3.32 9.96
CA LYS A 51 3.53 2.58 10.95
C LYS A 51 2.08 2.41 10.46
N LEU A 52 1.48 1.28 10.84
CA LEU A 52 0.11 0.98 10.43
C LEU A 52 -0.88 1.58 11.42
N MET A 53 -1.73 2.47 10.89
CA MET A 53 -2.82 3.13 11.63
C MET A 53 -4.14 2.39 11.41
N ILE A 54 -5.10 2.63 12.30
CA ILE A 54 -6.45 2.05 12.26
C ILE A 54 -7.21 2.31 10.95
N THR A 55 -7.01 3.48 10.35
CA THR A 55 -7.62 3.87 9.07
C THR A 55 -7.10 3.05 7.88
N GLY A 56 -5.96 2.38 8.04
CA GLY A 56 -5.35 1.52 7.05
C GLY A 56 -5.85 0.07 7.08
N ILE A 57 -6.64 -0.32 8.08
CA ILE A 57 -7.16 -1.69 8.22
C ILE A 57 -8.53 -1.81 7.55
N ILE A 58 -8.75 -2.92 6.84
CA ILE A 58 -10.08 -3.33 6.37
C ILE A 58 -10.63 -4.43 7.26
N ARG A 59 -9.81 -5.43 7.59
CA ARG A 59 -10.19 -6.58 8.40
C ARG A 59 -8.99 -7.04 9.21
N ALA A 60 -9.23 -7.53 10.41
CA ALA A 60 -8.23 -8.20 11.21
C ALA A 60 -8.79 -9.50 11.76
N GLU A 61 -7.91 -10.46 12.02
CA GLU A 61 -8.30 -11.67 12.73
C GLU A 61 -8.63 -11.39 14.20
N LYS A 62 -9.44 -12.29 14.78
CA LYS A 62 -9.77 -12.24 16.21
C LYS A 62 -8.55 -12.65 17.03
N ASN A 63 -8.52 -12.26 18.31
CA ASN A 63 -7.48 -12.66 19.26
C ASN A 63 -6.06 -12.16 18.93
N ILE A 64 -5.93 -11.00 18.28
CA ILE A 64 -4.64 -10.31 18.17
C ILE A 64 -4.43 -9.47 19.42
N GLY A 65 -3.39 -9.82 20.17
CA GLY A 65 -2.95 -9.12 21.38
C GLY A 65 -1.84 -8.12 21.12
N LYS A 66 -1.48 -7.39 22.17
CA LYS A 66 -0.33 -6.51 22.21
C LYS A 66 0.96 -7.34 22.14
N ASN A 67 1.93 -6.85 21.37
CA ASN A 67 3.21 -7.48 21.05
C ASN A 67 3.14 -8.75 20.18
N ASP A 68 1.96 -9.17 19.73
CA ASP A 68 1.85 -10.28 18.79
C ASP A 68 2.48 -9.95 17.45
N GLU A 69 3.04 -10.96 16.79
CA GLU A 69 3.50 -10.87 15.41
C GLU A 69 2.35 -11.16 14.45
N VAL A 70 2.16 -10.25 13.51
CA VAL A 70 1.08 -10.28 12.54
C VAL A 70 1.60 -10.09 11.12
N LEU A 71 0.96 -10.77 10.19
CA LEU A 71 1.17 -10.62 8.76
C LEU A 71 0.18 -9.59 8.22
N LEU A 72 0.72 -8.54 7.58
CA LEU A 72 -0.05 -7.57 6.82
C LEU A 72 -0.25 -8.09 5.40
N ILE A 73 -1.50 -8.15 4.95
CA ILE A 73 -1.89 -8.71 3.66
C ILE A 73 -2.71 -7.69 2.87
N SER A 74 -2.55 -7.68 1.55
CA SER A 74 -3.47 -7.00 0.63
C SER A 74 -4.84 -7.69 0.57
N LEU A 75 -5.84 -7.02 -0.01
CA LEU A 75 -7.14 -7.64 -0.36
C LEU A 75 -6.98 -8.84 -1.31
N LYS A 76 -5.91 -8.85 -2.11
CA LYS A 76 -5.60 -9.93 -3.05
C LYS A 76 -4.98 -11.17 -2.39
N GLY A 77 -4.60 -11.10 -1.11
CA GLY A 77 -3.86 -12.17 -0.46
C GLY A 77 -2.34 -12.06 -0.55
N GLU A 78 -1.80 -11.00 -1.16
CA GLU A 78 -0.35 -10.75 -1.24
C GLU A 78 0.22 -10.37 0.13
N ALA A 79 1.36 -10.95 0.50
CA ALA A 79 2.06 -10.60 1.74
C ALA A 79 2.78 -9.25 1.61
N VAL A 80 2.39 -8.27 2.44
CA VAL A 80 2.96 -6.92 2.42
C VAL A 80 4.17 -6.84 3.33
N ALA A 81 3.97 -7.15 4.62
CA ALA A 81 4.98 -7.00 5.66
C ALA A 81 4.62 -7.82 6.90
N ILE A 82 5.63 -8.16 7.69
CA ILE A 82 5.47 -8.68 9.05
C ILE A 82 5.62 -7.51 10.03
N ALA A 83 4.69 -7.43 10.97
CA ALA A 83 4.61 -6.34 11.92
C ALA A 83 4.34 -6.85 13.34
N THR A 84 4.71 -6.05 14.34
CA THR A 84 4.32 -6.28 15.74
C THR A 84 3.19 -5.37 16.13
N CYS A 85 2.16 -5.94 16.77
CA CYS A 85 1.05 -5.18 17.32
C CYS A 85 1.48 -4.38 18.55
N ILE A 86 1.13 -3.11 18.60
CA ILE A 86 1.32 -2.20 19.73
C ILE A 86 0.06 -2.18 20.60
N THR A 87 -1.10 -2.40 19.97
CA THR A 87 -2.42 -2.32 20.61
C THR A 87 -3.22 -3.58 20.34
N ASN A 88 -4.18 -3.85 21.24
CA ASN A 88 -5.12 -4.96 21.10
C ASN A 88 -6.16 -4.65 20.02
N ILE A 89 -6.66 -5.70 19.37
CA ILE A 89 -7.65 -5.57 18.29
C ILE A 89 -9.00 -5.02 18.75
N THR A 90 -9.31 -5.12 20.04
CA THR A 90 -10.55 -4.58 20.63
C THR A 90 -10.70 -3.07 20.45
N VAL A 91 -9.59 -2.36 20.27
CA VAL A 91 -9.57 -0.90 20.13
C VAL A 91 -10.03 -0.44 18.74
N LEU A 92 -10.17 -1.34 17.75
CA LEU A 92 -10.50 -1.00 16.36
C LEU A 92 -11.78 -0.18 16.18
N ASN A 93 -12.78 -0.40 17.03
CA ASN A 93 -14.07 0.28 16.93
C ASN A 93 -14.16 1.56 17.80
N VAL A 94 -13.22 1.77 18.72
CA VAL A 94 -13.33 2.81 19.75
C VAL A 94 -12.58 4.07 19.37
N GLN A 95 -11.40 3.93 18.76
CA GLN A 95 -10.49 5.06 18.56
C GLN A 95 -10.08 5.23 17.08
N LYS A 96 -10.09 6.45 16.56
CA LYS A 96 -9.84 6.73 15.13
C LYS A 96 -8.39 7.05 14.78
N LEU A 97 -7.55 7.38 15.76
CA LEU A 97 -6.21 7.95 15.54
C LEU A 97 -5.08 7.12 16.18
N VAL A 98 -5.31 5.81 16.34
CA VAL A 98 -4.38 4.92 17.03
C VAL A 98 -3.45 4.21 16.06
N CYS A 99 -2.18 4.12 16.47
CA CYS A 99 -1.20 3.27 15.83
C CYS A 99 -1.39 1.83 16.29
N ILE A 100 -1.51 0.91 15.34
CA ILE A 100 -1.83 -0.50 15.61
C ILE A 100 -0.59 -1.36 15.55
N CYS A 101 0.20 -1.24 14.48
CA CYS A 101 1.38 -2.07 14.30
C CYS A 101 2.61 -1.25 13.92
N THR A 102 3.77 -1.65 14.46
CA THR A 102 5.09 -1.28 13.95
C THR A 102 5.61 -2.36 13.02
N ILE A 103 6.19 -1.97 11.89
CA ILE A 103 6.75 -2.93 10.92
C ILE A 103 8.04 -3.52 11.48
N LYS A 104 8.23 -4.83 11.30
CA LYS A 104 9.50 -5.54 11.52
C LYS A 104 10.23 -5.77 10.20
N TYR A 105 9.56 -6.41 9.25
CA TYR A 105 10.13 -6.79 7.95
C TYR A 105 9.17 -6.46 6.83
N ILE A 106 9.69 -5.83 5.77
CA ILE A 106 8.94 -5.50 4.56
C ILE A 106 9.22 -6.58 3.53
N ILE A 107 8.18 -7.20 3.00
CA ILE A 107 8.29 -8.30 2.02
C ILE A 107 8.03 -7.76 0.62
N MET A 108 6.97 -6.96 0.47
CA MET A 108 6.54 -6.42 -0.82
C MET A 108 7.47 -5.32 -1.31
N ASN A 109 7.72 -5.32 -2.63
CA ASN A 109 8.52 -4.29 -3.28
C ASN A 109 7.86 -2.90 -3.16
N ARG A 110 8.70 -1.87 -3.21
CA ARG A 110 8.23 -0.47 -3.23
C ARG A 110 7.61 -0.17 -4.58
N ASP A 111 6.56 0.65 -4.58
CA ASP A 111 5.89 1.15 -5.78
C ASP A 111 5.12 0.10 -6.62
N GLU A 112 4.92 -1.12 -6.11
CA GLU A 112 3.97 -2.10 -6.66
C GLU A 112 2.52 -1.55 -6.64
N TYR A 113 2.20 -0.79 -5.58
CA TYR A 113 0.94 -0.06 -5.45
C TYR A 113 1.16 1.45 -5.66
N PRO A 114 0.24 2.16 -6.34
CA PRO A 114 0.41 3.59 -6.56
C PRO A 114 0.41 4.33 -5.22
N LYS A 115 1.34 5.28 -5.08
CA LYS A 115 1.29 6.27 -3.99
C LYS A 115 -0.03 7.01 -4.10
N LYS A 116 -0.77 7.23 -3.00
CA LYS A 116 -1.97 8.09 -3.02
C LYS A 116 -1.71 9.48 -2.45
N TRP A 117 -0.55 9.70 -1.83
CA TRP A 117 -0.12 11.02 -1.37
C TRP A 117 0.25 11.89 -2.57
N GLY A 118 -0.33 13.10 -2.65
CA GLY A 118 0.04 14.11 -3.65
C GLY A 118 -0.70 14.03 -5.00
N ILE A 119 -1.75 13.21 -5.12
CA ILE A 119 -2.53 12.98 -6.36
C ILE A 119 -3.96 13.58 -6.28
N GLY A 120 -4.16 14.62 -5.47
CA GLY A 120 -5.44 15.32 -5.44
C GLY A 120 -5.73 16.06 -6.75
N ILE A 121 -7.01 16.17 -7.13
CA ILE A 121 -7.49 16.97 -8.27
C ILE A 121 -6.89 18.38 -8.25
N ASN A 122 -6.81 18.99 -7.07
CA ASN A 122 -6.22 20.31 -6.88
C ASN A 122 -4.71 20.35 -7.13
N GLN A 123 -4.00 19.25 -6.86
CA GLN A 123 -2.56 19.14 -7.07
C GLN A 123 -2.23 18.87 -8.53
N ILE A 124 -3.06 18.09 -9.22
CA ILE A 124 -3.01 17.91 -10.68
C ILE A 124 -3.29 19.24 -11.37
N LYS A 125 -4.36 19.97 -10.98
CA LYS A 125 -4.64 21.33 -11.48
C LYS A 125 -3.47 22.28 -11.26
N LYS A 126 -2.84 22.25 -10.08
CA LYS A 126 -1.63 23.04 -9.81
C LYS A 126 -0.45 22.65 -10.70
N LYS A 127 -0.19 21.35 -10.91
CA LYS A 127 0.88 20.87 -11.80
C LYS A 127 0.64 21.25 -13.26
N LEU A 128 -0.59 21.09 -13.75
CA LEU A 128 -1.00 21.53 -15.09
C LEU A 128 -0.89 23.03 -15.26
N ALA A 129 -1.40 23.81 -14.30
CA ALA A 129 -1.26 25.27 -14.33
C ALA A 129 0.20 25.73 -14.27
N ALA A 130 1.08 24.99 -13.59
CA ALA A 130 2.53 25.24 -13.59
C ALA A 130 3.14 24.98 -14.97
N ALA A 131 2.81 23.82 -15.57
CA ALA A 131 3.27 23.45 -16.91
C ALA A 131 2.80 24.43 -17.98
N CYS A 132 1.57 24.95 -17.87
CA CYS A 132 1.01 25.96 -18.76
C CYS A 132 1.44 27.40 -18.44
N GLY A 133 2.33 27.62 -17.45
CA GLY A 133 2.84 28.96 -17.12
C GLY A 133 1.85 29.90 -16.42
N PHE A 134 0.70 29.42 -15.96
CA PHE A 134 -0.34 30.24 -15.30
C PHE A 134 -0.08 30.47 -13.79
N LEU A 135 1.03 30.00 -13.22
CA LEU A 135 1.40 30.22 -11.82
C LEU A 135 2.28 31.47 -11.63
N SER A 136 1.95 32.30 -10.64
CA SER A 136 2.80 33.41 -10.21
C SER A 136 3.91 32.93 -9.27
N VAL A 137 5.16 33.32 -9.53
CA VAL A 137 6.35 32.97 -8.73
C VAL A 137 6.26 33.47 -7.28
N LYS A 138 5.56 34.58 -7.02
CA LYS A 138 5.57 35.27 -5.70
C LYS A 138 4.60 34.69 -4.66
N LYS A 139 3.56 33.97 -5.08
CA LYS A 139 2.60 33.30 -4.19
C LYS A 139 2.20 32.01 -4.87
N LYS A 140 2.41 30.84 -4.25
CA LYS A 140 1.96 29.50 -4.74
C LYS A 140 0.41 29.38 -4.77
N LYS A 141 -0.28 30.36 -5.33
CA LYS A 141 -1.72 30.45 -5.52
C LYS A 141 -2.00 30.49 -7.02
N ILE A 142 -3.01 29.72 -7.43
CA ILE A 142 -3.55 29.78 -8.79
C ILE A 142 -4.18 31.17 -8.95
N LYS A 143 -3.89 31.89 -10.04
CA LYS A 143 -4.60 33.12 -10.36
C LYS A 143 -6.03 32.75 -10.77
N ASP A 144 -7.03 33.20 -10.02
CA ASP A 144 -8.43 33.06 -10.43
C ASP A 144 -8.65 33.96 -11.65
N LYS A 145 -8.80 33.35 -12.84
CA LYS A 145 -9.41 34.03 -13.99
C LYS A 145 -10.92 33.92 -13.86
N ARG A 146 -11.52 34.69 -12.94
CA ARG A 146 -12.92 35.06 -13.13
C ARG A 146 -12.91 36.23 -14.12
N LEU A 147 -13.67 36.10 -15.21
CA LEU A 147 -13.98 37.21 -16.11
C LEU A 147 -14.44 38.39 -15.27
N GLY A 148 -13.96 39.60 -15.63
CA GLY A 148 -14.12 40.81 -14.85
C GLY A 148 -15.54 40.98 -14.31
N THR A 149 -15.65 41.18 -12.99
CA THR A 149 -16.83 41.79 -12.42
C THR A 149 -16.88 43.21 -12.95
N TRP A 150 -17.83 43.50 -13.82
CA TRP A 150 -18.15 44.86 -14.25
C TRP A 150 -18.64 45.61 -13.02
N ASN A 151 -17.89 46.65 -12.61
CA ASN A 151 -18.39 47.63 -11.67
C ASN A 151 -19.30 48.55 -12.48
N TYR A 152 -20.59 48.57 -12.14
CA TYR A 152 -21.46 49.67 -12.54
C TYR A 152 -21.20 50.82 -11.56
N GLU A 153 -20.95 52.01 -12.11
CA GLU A 153 -20.91 53.29 -11.38
C GLU A 153 -22.25 53.59 -10.70
#